data_AF-A0A024HF96-F1
#
_entry.id   AF-A0A024HF96-F1
#
_cell.length_a   1.000
_cell.length_b   1.000
_cell.length_c   1.000
_cell.angle_alpha   90.00
_cell.angle_beta   90.00
_cell.angle_gamma   90.00
#
_symmetry.space_group_name_H-M   'P 1'
#
loop_
_entity.id
_entity.type
_entity.pdbx_description
1 polymer ?
#
loop_
_entity_poly.entity_id
_entity_poly.type
_entity_poly.pdbx_seq_one_letter_code
_entity_poly.pdbx_strand_id
1 'polypeptide(L)'
;MAAVIALLCGLLFGIGLLLAGMADPTKVLGFLDLAGAWDPSLALVMVGAIGAAFLPFTWARRQTRNLLGGAMQLPKARDLDRRLIVGSLVFGMGWGVAGICPGPALVGLGAGYWQAGLFVAAMLVGMGVFQKLQGGK
;
A
#
# COMPACT_ATOMS: atom_id res chain seq x y z
N MET A 1 2.70 4.36 24.25
CA MET A 1 3.03 3.02 23.74
C MET A 1 2.64 2.83 22.27
N ALA A 2 1.40 3.14 21.87
CA ALA A 2 0.95 2.98 20.48
C ALA A 2 1.82 3.69 19.42
N ALA A 3 2.26 4.93 19.67
CA ALA A 3 3.12 5.66 18.73
C ALA A 3 4.49 5.00 18.52
N VAL A 4 5.09 4.45 19.57
CA VAL A 4 6.37 3.73 19.49
C VAL A 4 6.20 2.46 18.67
N ILE A 5 5.12 1.70 18.90
CA ILE A 5 4.82 0.50 18.12
C ILE A 5 4.55 0.85 16.66
N ALA A 6 3.79 1.93 16.39
CA ALA A 6 3.54 2.40 15.04
C ALA A 6 4.83 2.81 14.32
N LEU A 7 5.75 3.50 15.01
CA LEU A 7 7.06 3.85 14.47
C LEU A 7 7.89 2.60 14.15
N LEU A 8 7.94 1.62 15.05
CA LEU A 8 8.67 0.37 14.83
C LEU A 8 8.08 -0.43 13.65
N CYS A 9 6.75 -0.54 13.56
CA CYS A 9 6.08 -1.17 12.43
C CYS A 9 6.35 -0.43 11.11
N GLY A 10 6.31 0.90 11.12
CA GLY A 10 6.62 1.74 9.96
C GLY A 10 8.07 1.59 9.51
N LEU A 11 9.02 1.55 10.45
CA LEU A 11 10.44 1.34 10.17
C LEU A 11 10.68 -0.05 9.58
N LEU A 12 10.10 -1.09 10.18
CA LEU A 12 10.19 -2.46 9.68
C LEU A 12 9.58 -2.59 8.27
N PHE A 13 8.43 -1.96 8.03
CA PHE A 13 7.80 -1.92 6.71
C PHE A 13 8.68 -1.19 5.68
N GLY A 14 9.21 -0.01 6.01
CA GLY A 14 10.09 0.76 5.15
C GLY A 14 11.39 0.03 4.80
N ILE A 15 12.04 -0.59 5.79
CA ILE A 15 13.22 -1.45 5.57
C ILE A 15 12.86 -2.61 4.65
N GLY A 16 11.72 -3.27 4.87
CA GLY A 16 11.23 -4.34 4.00
C GLY A 16 11.03 -3.90 2.55
N LEU A 17 10.46 -2.70 2.32
CA LEU A 17 10.30 -2.14 0.98
C LEU A 17 11.63 -1.84 0.28
N LEU A 18 12.61 -1.32 1.01
CA LEU A 18 13.97 -1.07 0.50
C LEU A 18 14.68 -2.37 0.14
N LEU A 19 14.66 -3.37 1.03
CA LEU A 19 15.27 -4.68 0.79
C LEU A 19 14.60 -5.44 -0.36
N ALA A 20 13.29 -5.27 -0.53
CA ALA A 20 12.55 -5.84 -1.65
C ALA A 20 12.78 -5.14 -3.00
N GLY A 21 13.47 -3.98 -3.02
CA GLY A 21 13.66 -3.19 -4.23
C GLY A 21 12.40 -2.51 -4.77
N MET A 22 11.30 -2.48 -3.99
CA MET A 22 10.03 -1.88 -4.42
C MET A 22 10.09 -0.35 -4.52
N ALA A 23 11.14 0.28 -3.97
CA ALA A 23 11.41 1.71 -4.12
C ALA A 23 11.90 2.09 -5.52
N ASP A 24 12.31 1.10 -6.34
CA ASP A 24 12.77 1.32 -7.71
C ASP A 24 11.61 1.15 -8.71
N PRO A 25 11.20 2.22 -9.43
CA PRO A 25 10.14 2.14 -10.43
C PRO A 25 10.45 1.16 -11.56
N THR A 26 11.72 0.92 -11.88
CA THR A 26 12.12 0.00 -12.95
C THR A 26 11.74 -1.44 -12.61
N LYS A 27 11.82 -1.84 -11.33
CA LYS A 27 11.39 -3.16 -10.85
C LYS A 27 9.88 -3.34 -10.95
N VAL A 28 9.12 -2.30 -10.61
CA VAL A 28 7.66 -2.32 -10.70
C VAL A 28 7.21 -2.39 -12.16
N LEU A 29 7.79 -1.57 -13.03
CA LEU A 29 7.47 -1.55 -14.46
C LEU A 29 7.90 -2.84 -15.15
N GLY A 30 9.08 -3.39 -14.82
CA GLY A 30 9.55 -4.68 -15.34
C GLY A 30 8.66 -5.86 -14.94
N PHE A 31 8.02 -5.81 -13.77
CA PHE A 31 6.99 -6.78 -13.40
C PHE A 31 5.67 -6.61 -14.17
N LEU A 32 5.30 -5.37 -14.53
CA LEU A 32 4.08 -5.09 -15.29
C LEU A 32 4.26 -5.28 -16.81
N ASP A 33 5.49 -5.27 -17.31
CA ASP A 33 5.82 -5.46 -18.72
C ASP A 33 5.77 -6.95 -19.12
N LEU A 34 4.55 -7.48 -19.20
CA LEU A 34 4.28 -8.87 -19.61
C LEU A 34 4.59 -9.14 -21.10
N ALA A 35 4.75 -8.09 -21.92
CA ALA A 35 5.00 -8.20 -23.35
C ALA A 35 6.49 -8.05 -23.72
N GLY A 36 7.33 -7.62 -22.78
CA GLY A 36 8.75 -7.39 -22.96
C GLY A 36 9.63 -8.26 -22.06
N ALA A 37 10.59 -7.64 -21.38
CA ALA A 37 11.55 -8.31 -20.50
C ALA A 37 10.98 -8.46 -19.09
N TRP A 38 10.00 -9.35 -18.94
CA TRP A 38 9.26 -9.55 -17.69
C TRP A 38 10.18 -9.99 -16.53
N ASP A 39 10.21 -9.22 -15.44
CA ASP A 39 10.97 -9.52 -14.22
C ASP A 39 10.05 -10.11 -13.12
N PRO A 40 10.13 -11.42 -12.81
CA PRO A 40 9.26 -12.09 -11.84
C PRO A 40 9.65 -11.85 -10.39
N SER A 41 10.74 -11.11 -10.10
CA SER A 41 11.23 -10.92 -8.73
C SER A 41 10.17 -10.32 -7.79
N LEU A 42 9.31 -9.43 -8.30
CA LEU A 42 8.24 -8.80 -7.51
C LEU A 42 7.13 -9.80 -7.15
N ALA A 43 6.89 -10.80 -8.01
CA ALA A 43 5.91 -11.86 -7.72
C ALA A 43 6.30 -12.67 -6.48
N LEU A 44 7.60 -13.00 -6.35
CA LEU A 44 8.11 -13.72 -5.17
C LEU A 44 7.88 -12.93 -3.89
N VAL A 45 8.13 -11.61 -3.93
CA VAL A 45 7.90 -10.73 -2.78
C VAL A 45 6.42 -10.65 -2.45
N MET A 46 5.54 -10.51 -3.45
CA MET A 46 4.09 -10.49 -3.24
C MET A 46 3.58 -11.80 -2.61
N VAL A 47 3.97 -12.95 -3.17
CA VAL A 47 3.57 -14.27 -2.64
C VAL A 47 4.10 -14.47 -1.23
N GLY A 48 5.36 -14.10 -0.98
CA GLY A 48 5.97 -14.16 0.36
C GLY A 48 5.25 -13.26 1.36
N ALA A 49 4.93 -12.02 0.97
CA ALA A 49 4.19 -11.08 1.82
C ALA A 49 2.77 -11.57 2.13
N ILE A 50 2.05 -12.08 1.14
CA ILE A 50 0.71 -12.66 1.31
C ILE A 50 0.76 -13.88 2.22
N GLY A 51 1.73 -14.78 2.01
CA GLY A 51 1.93 -15.96 2.84
C GLY A 51 2.26 -15.59 4.30
N ALA A 52 3.16 -14.64 4.51
CA ALA A 52 3.51 -14.14 5.84
C ALA A 52 2.34 -13.44 6.54
N ALA A 53 1.49 -12.72 5.79
CA ALA A 53 0.30 -12.06 6.33
C ALA A 53 -0.86 -13.02 6.62
N PHE A 54 -0.90 -14.20 5.99
CA PHE A 54 -2.01 -15.15 6.11
C PHE A 54 -2.24 -15.62 7.55
N LEU A 55 -1.18 -16.05 8.24
CA LEU A 55 -1.30 -16.60 9.60
C LEU A 55 -1.69 -15.52 10.63
N PRO A 56 -1.05 -14.33 10.66
CA PRO A 56 -1.48 -13.23 11.52
C PRO A 56 -2.91 -12.77 11.25
N PHE A 57 -3.33 -12.62 9.99
CA PHE A 57 -4.70 -12.17 9.67
C PHE A 57 -5.75 -13.22 10.05
N THR A 58 -5.48 -14.50 9.83
CA THR A 58 -6.43 -15.57 10.22
C THR A 58 -6.56 -15.67 11.74
N TRP A 59 -5.47 -15.50 12.48
CA TRP A 59 -5.50 -15.41 13.94
C TRP A 59 -6.26 -14.16 14.41
N ALA A 60 -5.94 -13.00 13.84
CA ALA A 60 -6.56 -11.71 14.16
C ALA A 60 -8.09 -11.71 13.96
N ARG A 61 -8.60 -12.46 12.96
CA ARG A 61 -10.05 -12.64 12.73
C ARG A 61 -10.78 -13.34 13.88
N ARG A 62 -10.07 -14.09 14.72
CA ARG A 62 -10.65 -14.78 15.90
C ARG A 62 -10.61 -13.91 17.16
N GLN A 63 -9.91 -12.78 17.13
CA GLN A 63 -9.73 -11.90 18.28
C GLN A 63 -10.76 -10.76 18.26
N THR A 64 -11.30 -10.42 19.43
CA THR A 64 -12.17 -9.24 19.61
C THR A 64 -11.40 -7.99 20.01
N ARG A 65 -10.20 -8.16 20.57
CA ARG A 65 -9.29 -7.08 20.98
C ARG A 65 -7.96 -7.17 20.24
N ASN A 66 -7.38 -6.02 19.93
CA ASN A 66 -6.03 -5.92 19.41
C ASN A 66 -4.99 -6.06 20.55
N LEU A 67 -3.73 -6.25 20.19
CA LEU A 67 -2.62 -6.42 21.15
C LEU A 67 -2.36 -5.21 22.06
N LEU A 68 -2.86 -4.03 21.67
CA LEU A 68 -2.79 -2.79 22.45
C LEU A 68 -4.01 -2.59 23.37
N GLY A 69 -4.93 -3.55 23.42
CA GLY A 69 -6.13 -3.52 24.27
C GLY A 69 -7.35 -2.82 23.66
N GLY A 70 -7.25 -2.28 22.44
CA GLY A 70 -8.37 -1.67 21.71
C GLY A 70 -9.25 -2.68 20.97
N ALA A 71 -10.35 -2.20 20.38
CA ALA A 71 -11.20 -3.03 19.54
C ALA A 71 -10.45 -3.49 18.28
N MET A 72 -10.65 -4.75 17.88
CA MET A 72 -10.08 -5.27 16.64
C MET A 72 -10.85 -4.67 15.44
N GLN A 73 -10.17 -3.85 14.64
CA GLN A 73 -10.75 -3.21 13.44
C GLN A 73 -10.36 -3.99 12.19
N LEU A 74 -11.19 -4.97 11.80
CA LEU A 74 -11.09 -5.59 10.48
C LEU A 74 -12.12 -4.98 9.52
N PRO A 75 -11.81 -4.89 8.22
CA PRO A 75 -12.78 -4.49 7.20
C PRO A 75 -14.00 -5.41 7.25
N LYS A 76 -15.19 -4.82 7.46
CA LYS A 76 -16.48 -5.53 7.46
C LYS A 76 -17.19 -5.47 6.10
N ALA A 77 -16.84 -4.47 5.28
CA ALA A 77 -17.39 -4.28 3.95
C ALA A 77 -16.93 -5.42 3.02
N ARG A 78 -17.90 -6.11 2.42
CA ARG A 78 -17.68 -7.16 1.41
C ARG A 78 -18.37 -6.86 0.09
N ASP A 79 -19.13 -5.77 0.03
CA ASP A 79 -19.90 -5.42 -1.14
C ASP A 79 -18.97 -4.81 -2.20
N LEU A 80 -19.04 -5.38 -3.40
CA LEU A 80 -18.39 -4.83 -4.58
C LEU A 80 -19.34 -3.81 -5.20
N ASP A 81 -19.17 -2.54 -4.85
CA ASP A 81 -19.95 -1.46 -5.46
C ASP A 81 -19.26 -0.93 -6.72
N ARG A 82 -20.05 -0.29 -7.60
CA ARG A 82 -19.54 0.30 -8.85
C ARG A 82 -18.43 1.32 -8.59
N ARG A 83 -18.48 1.99 -7.44
CA ARG A 83 -17.52 3.00 -7.05
C ARG A 83 -16.15 2.41 -6.71
N LEU A 84 -16.11 1.31 -5.99
CA LEU A 84 -14.90 0.56 -5.68
C LEU A 84 -14.29 0.02 -6.96
N ILE A 85 -15.08 -0.58 -7.85
CA ILE A 85 -14.56 -1.11 -9.12
C ILE A 85 -13.93 -0.01 -9.95
N VAL A 86 -14.67 1.07 -10.22
CA VAL A 86 -14.16 2.19 -11.05
C VAL A 86 -12.97 2.87 -10.37
N GLY A 87 -13.05 3.12 -9.07
CA GLY A 87 -11.95 3.73 -8.31
C GLY A 87 -10.69 2.88 -8.30
N SER A 88 -10.83 1.55 -8.15
CA SER A 88 -9.68 0.62 -8.15
C SER A 88 -9.02 0.55 -9.52
N LEU A 89 -9.79 0.58 -10.61
CA LEU A 89 -9.25 0.61 -11.97
C LEU A 89 -8.47 1.90 -12.23
N VAL A 90 -9.06 3.06 -11.90
CA VAL A 90 -8.39 4.36 -12.08
C VAL A 90 -7.11 4.44 -11.23
N PHE A 91 -7.19 4.01 -9.97
CA PHE A 91 -6.03 3.97 -9.08
C PHE A 91 -4.93 3.02 -9.58
N GLY A 92 -5.32 1.81 -10.04
CA GLY A 92 -4.40 0.83 -10.61
C GLY A 92 -3.72 1.31 -11.88
N MET A 93 -4.47 1.97 -12.79
CA MET A 93 -3.89 2.61 -13.98
C MET A 93 -2.87 3.69 -13.61
N GLY A 94 -3.19 4.53 -12.61
CA GLY A 94 -2.27 5.56 -12.13
C GLY A 94 -0.95 4.97 -11.59
N TRP A 95 -1.02 3.92 -10.77
CA TRP A 95 0.17 3.20 -10.30
C TRP A 95 0.94 2.56 -11.45
N GLY A 96 0.25 1.87 -12.37
CA GLY A 96 0.89 1.21 -13.51
C GLY A 96 1.66 2.17 -14.41
N VAL A 97 1.11 3.36 -14.67
CA VAL A 97 1.77 4.41 -15.45
C VAL A 97 2.93 5.06 -14.69
N ALA A 98 2.76 5.33 -13.39
CA ALA A 98 3.79 5.99 -12.59
C ALA A 98 4.93 5.04 -12.17
N GLY A 99 4.71 3.73 -12.18
CA GLY A 99 5.64 2.74 -11.64
C GLY A 99 5.84 2.84 -10.12
N ILE A 100 5.02 3.62 -9.41
CA ILE A 100 5.19 3.94 -7.98
C ILE A 100 3.87 3.72 -7.24
N CYS A 101 3.90 2.94 -6.15
CA CYS A 101 2.78 2.79 -5.21
C CYS A 101 2.92 3.70 -3.98
N PRO A 102 1.85 3.90 -3.19
CA PRO A 102 1.88 4.78 -2.02
C PRO A 102 2.97 4.44 -1.00
N GLY A 103 3.24 3.16 -0.75
CA GLY A 103 4.27 2.74 0.22
C GLY A 103 5.67 3.18 -0.22
N PRO A 104 6.16 2.71 -1.37
CA PRO A 104 7.38 3.19 -2.01
C PRO A 104 7.43 4.71 -2.24
N ALA A 105 6.31 5.37 -2.52
CA ALA A 105 6.27 6.82 -2.63
C ALA A 105 6.66 7.52 -1.32
N LEU A 106 6.19 7.01 -0.18
CA LEU A 106 6.58 7.55 1.14
C LEU A 106 8.05 7.29 1.45
N VAL A 107 8.56 6.11 1.10
CA VAL A 107 10.00 5.79 1.23
C VAL A 107 10.83 6.70 0.33
N GLY A 108 10.43 6.88 -0.93
CA GLY A 108 11.11 7.73 -1.91
C GLY A 108 11.07 9.22 -1.53
N LEU A 109 9.98 9.68 -0.93
CA LEU A 109 9.89 11.02 -0.35
C LEU A 109 10.91 11.20 0.79
N GLY A 110 11.03 10.20 1.68
CA GLY A 110 12.05 10.19 2.74
C GLY A 110 13.49 10.14 2.19
N ALA A 111 13.69 9.53 1.03
CA ALA A 111 14.97 9.49 0.32
C ALA A 111 15.26 10.77 -0.50
N GLY A 112 14.33 11.73 -0.56
CA GLY A 112 14.53 13.02 -1.25
C GLY A 112 14.21 13.02 -2.74
N TYR A 113 13.53 12.00 -3.28
CA TYR A 113 13.12 11.99 -4.68
C TYR A 113 11.95 12.95 -4.93
N TRP A 114 12.15 13.96 -5.77
CA TRP A 114 11.14 14.98 -6.04
C TRP A 114 9.88 14.40 -6.71
N GLN A 115 10.03 13.38 -7.56
CA GLN A 115 8.91 12.67 -8.20
C GLN A 115 8.00 12.00 -7.17
N ALA A 116 8.59 11.41 -6.12
CA ALA A 116 7.84 10.82 -5.02
C ALA A 116 7.09 11.90 -4.24
N GLY A 117 7.69 13.07 -4.04
CA GLY A 117 7.02 14.24 -3.46
C GLY A 117 5.80 14.69 -4.25
N LEU A 118 5.90 14.79 -5.58
CA LEU A 118 4.75 15.08 -6.44
C LEU A 118 3.64 14.04 -6.32
N PHE A 119 3.98 12.76 -6.34
CA PHE A 119 3.01 11.67 -6.21
C PHE A 119 2.28 11.75 -4.86
N VAL A 120 3.03 11.92 -3.76
CA VAL A 120 2.46 12.04 -2.42
C VAL A 120 1.56 13.27 -2.31
N ALA A 121 1.96 14.42 -2.86
CA ALA A 121 1.13 15.62 -2.88
C ALA A 121 -0.18 15.38 -3.64
N ALA A 122 -0.12 14.82 -4.84
CA ALA A 122 -1.31 14.50 -5.64
C ALA A 122 -2.24 13.49 -4.93
N MET A 123 -1.66 12.47 -4.28
CA MET A 123 -2.40 11.49 -3.47
C MET A 123 -3.14 12.17 -2.32
N LEU A 124 -2.46 13.02 -1.55
CA LEU A 124 -3.07 13.75 -0.42
C LEU A 124 -4.17 14.71 -0.88
N VAL A 125 -3.96 15.42 -1.99
CA VAL A 125 -5.00 16.28 -2.59
C VAL A 125 -6.22 15.46 -2.98
N GLY A 126 -6.02 14.33 -3.68
CA GLY A 126 -7.12 13.44 -4.08
C GLY A 126 -7.90 12.89 -2.89
N MET A 127 -7.21 12.44 -1.84
CA MET A 127 -7.82 11.99 -0.59
C MET A 127 -8.60 13.10 0.11
N GLY A 128 -8.03 14.32 0.18
CA GLY A 128 -8.69 15.48 0.79
C GLY A 128 -9.94 15.92 0.03
N VAL A 129 -9.90 15.93 -1.30
CA VAL A 129 -11.07 16.20 -2.15
C VAL A 129 -12.14 15.13 -1.94
N PHE A 130 -11.75 13.84 -1.96
CA PHE A 130 -12.67 12.72 -1.74
C PHE A 130 -13.35 12.81 -0.37
N GLN A 131 -12.59 13.13 0.69
CA GLN A 131 -13.11 13.32 2.04
C GLN A 131 -14.08 14.50 2.12
N LYS A 132 -13.80 15.64 1.47
CA LYS A 132 -14.77 16.76 1.46
C LYS A 132 -16.06 16.43 0.72
N LEU A 133 -15.98 15.69 -0.39
CA LEU A 133 -17.15 15.32 -1.19
C LEU A 133 -18.03 14.25 -0.55
N GLN A 134 -17.51 13.44 0.38
CA GLN A 134 -18.27 12.37 1.05
C GLN A 134 -18.48 12.55 2.54
N GLY A 135 -17.53 13.16 3.23
CA GLY A 135 -17.62 13.42 4.67
C GLY A 135 -18.68 14.46 5.05
N GLY A 136 -19.37 15.03 4.06
CA GLY A 136 -20.60 15.81 4.23
C GLY A 136 -21.89 14.99 4.20
N LYS A 137 -21.80 13.65 4.19
CA LYS A 137 -22.89 12.71 4.48
C LYS A 137 -22.63 12.05 5.82
#